data_AF-A0A8T7CUS8-F1
#
_entry.id   AF-A0A8T7CUS8-F1
#
_cell.length_a   1.000
_cell.length_b   1.000
_cell.length_c   1.000
_cell.angle_alpha   90.00
_cell.angle_beta   90.00
_cell.angle_gamma   90.00
#
_symmetry.space_group_name_H-M   'P 1'
#
loop_
_entity.id
_entity.type
_entity.pdbx_description
1 polymer ?
#
loop_
_entity_poly.entity_id
_entity_poly.type
_entity_poly.pdbx_seq_one_letter_code
_entity_poly.pdbx_strand_id
1 'polypeptide(L)'
;YLQAYKTLYKLHEQVHGSSDHLLAEKVAHLTHLIRDNYWFADGGDEPVDMYHEVLFNKGRKAAPHRIGKQSYWMPSFSSSGYSYRFDAFANVLVSLFDVANDEQRSAVDKFIKHVCHDDMPVLPAFHPVIQQMDKDWKELKVMFSYTFKNKPYEFHNGGLWSMITGFYVADLARRGKMKEAKHYLKGIHTANALTMEDEEWGFPEFVHGKKLTPGGTYCQGWSAAAAIIGHHALQGEQVFGLNEE
;
A
#
# COMPACT_ATOMS: atom_id res chain seq x y z
N TYR A 1 4.90 8.13 8.21
CA TYR A 1 5.04 9.22 9.20
C TYR A 1 4.40 8.86 10.53
N LEU A 2 3.08 8.62 10.61
CA LEU A 2 2.39 8.19 11.84
C LEU A 2 3.12 7.05 12.58
N GLN A 3 3.51 5.98 11.88
CA GLN A 3 4.19 4.85 12.52
C GLN A 3 5.54 5.23 13.16
N ALA A 4 6.26 6.21 12.60
CA ALA A 4 7.50 6.69 13.20
C ALA A 4 7.21 7.41 14.54
N TYR A 5 6.11 8.16 14.63
CA TYR A 5 5.67 8.75 15.90
C TYR A 5 5.20 7.71 16.90
N LYS A 6 4.43 6.70 16.48
CA LYS A 6 4.05 5.57 17.35
C LYS A 6 5.30 4.90 17.94
N THR A 7 6.30 4.65 17.10
CA THR A 7 7.58 4.06 17.52
C THR A 7 8.34 4.99 18.48
N LEU A 8 8.44 6.28 18.15
CA LEU A 8 9.12 7.26 19.01
C LEU A 8 8.44 7.39 20.37
N TYR A 9 7.11 7.42 20.40
CA TYR A 9 6.32 7.44 21.62
C TYR A 9 6.64 6.23 22.51
N LYS A 10 6.68 5.03 21.93
CA LYS A 10 7.03 3.79 22.66
C LYS A 10 8.47 3.75 23.13
N LEU A 11 9.42 4.21 22.30
CA LEU A 11 10.82 4.33 22.71
C LEU A 11 10.98 5.31 23.87
N HIS A 12 10.26 6.44 23.84
CA HIS A 12 10.28 7.41 24.94
C HIS A 12 9.76 6.78 26.24
N GLU A 13 8.61 6.09 26.19
CA GLU A 13 8.01 5.39 27.33
C GLU A 13 8.99 4.39 27.95
N GLN A 14 9.68 3.59 27.13
CA GLN A 14 10.66 2.61 27.59
C GLN A 14 11.93 3.25 28.17
N VAL A 15 12.43 4.34 27.58
CA VAL A 15 13.68 4.99 28.01
C VAL A 15 13.48 5.81 29.28
N HIS A 16 12.33 6.49 29.42
CA HIS A 16 12.07 7.42 30.52
C HIS A 16 11.17 6.84 31.63
N GLY A 17 10.53 5.69 31.40
CA GLY A 17 9.61 5.08 32.36
C GLY A 17 8.31 5.85 32.56
N SER A 18 7.98 6.78 31.65
CA SER A 18 6.76 7.59 31.69
C SER A 18 6.26 7.93 30.29
N SER A 19 4.95 8.07 30.17
CA SER A 19 4.29 8.48 28.92
C SER A 19 4.52 9.96 28.64
N ASP A 20 4.88 10.30 27.40
CA ASP A 20 4.88 11.68 26.91
C ASP A 20 3.49 12.03 26.35
N HIS A 21 2.77 12.90 27.07
CA HIS A 21 1.42 13.32 26.69
C HIS A 21 1.37 14.05 25.34
N LEU A 22 2.40 14.83 24.98
CA LEU A 22 2.44 15.55 23.71
C LEU A 22 2.65 14.60 22.54
N LEU A 23 3.49 13.57 22.71
CA LEU A 23 3.67 12.53 21.70
C LEU A 23 2.41 11.67 21.56
N ALA A 24 1.75 11.32 22.67
CA ALA A 24 0.49 10.58 22.64
C ALA A 24 -0.61 11.37 21.91
N GLU A 25 -0.79 12.65 22.26
CA GLU A 25 -1.76 13.55 21.60
C GLU A 25 -1.46 13.65 20.10
N LYS A 26 -0.18 13.79 19.72
CA LYS A 26 0.23 13.87 18.32
C LYS A 26 -0.05 12.58 17.55
N VAL A 27 0.18 11.42 18.15
CA VAL A 27 -0.15 10.11 17.54
C VAL A 27 -1.66 9.99 17.34
N ALA A 28 -2.46 10.34 18.34
CA ALA A 28 -3.91 10.31 18.26
C ALA A 28 -4.41 11.26 17.17
N HIS A 29 -4.01 12.52 17.21
CA HIS A 29 -4.40 13.54 16.24
C HIS A 29 -4.03 13.16 14.80
N LEU A 30 -2.81 12.67 14.55
CA LEU A 30 -2.42 12.20 13.21
C LEU A 30 -3.25 10.99 12.75
N THR A 31 -3.63 10.10 13.66
CA THR A 31 -4.50 8.95 13.32
C THR A 31 -5.87 9.43 12.89
N HIS A 32 -6.46 10.39 13.62
CA HIS A 32 -7.75 10.99 13.27
C HIS A 32 -7.67 11.76 11.95
N LEU A 33 -6.65 12.59 11.75
CA LEU A 33 -6.43 13.30 10.49
C LEU A 33 -6.38 12.35 9.28
N ILE A 34 -5.70 11.20 9.41
CA ILE A 34 -5.66 10.22 8.31
C ILE A 34 -7.04 9.61 8.07
N ARG A 35 -7.74 9.18 9.12
CA ARG A 35 -9.09 8.61 9.03
C ARG A 35 -10.07 9.57 8.36
N ASP A 36 -10.07 10.81 8.80
CA ASP A 36 -11.05 11.82 8.42
C ASP A 36 -10.81 12.41 7.02
N ASN A 37 -9.56 12.42 6.54
CA ASN A 37 -9.21 13.07 5.28
C ASN A 37 -8.92 12.11 4.14
N TYR A 38 -8.68 10.82 4.39
CA TYR A 38 -8.30 9.88 3.32
C TYR A 38 -9.32 8.75 3.08
N TRP A 39 -10.28 8.56 3.99
CA TRP A 39 -11.39 7.62 3.79
C TRP A 39 -12.72 8.34 3.54
N PHE A 40 -13.20 8.28 2.30
CA PHE A 40 -14.50 8.83 1.93
C PHE A 40 -15.54 7.70 1.86
N ALA A 41 -16.44 7.63 2.84
CA ALA A 41 -17.59 6.74 2.82
C ALA A 41 -18.81 7.42 2.18
N ASP A 42 -19.67 6.64 1.53
CA ASP A 42 -20.94 7.15 1.01
C ASP A 42 -21.89 7.46 2.18
N GLY A 43 -22.41 8.69 2.23
CA GLY A 43 -23.43 9.09 3.21
C GLY A 43 -22.95 9.26 4.66
N GLY A 44 -21.63 9.35 4.90
CA GLY A 44 -21.09 9.63 6.24
C GLY A 44 -21.29 11.07 6.70
N ASP A 45 -21.27 11.25 8.02
CA ASP A 45 -21.24 12.56 8.69
C ASP A 45 -19.96 13.33 8.31
N GLU A 46 -19.98 14.64 8.54
CA GLU A 46 -18.78 15.46 8.37
C GLU A 46 -17.72 15.06 9.41
N PRO A 47 -16.47 14.85 8.98
CA PRO A 47 -15.40 14.49 9.90
C PRO A 47 -15.13 15.60 10.92
N VAL A 48 -14.72 15.19 12.12
CA VAL A 48 -14.40 16.10 13.23
C VAL A 48 -13.06 16.79 12.96
N ASP A 49 -12.05 16.03 12.50
CA ASP A 49 -10.70 16.49 12.23
C ASP A 49 -10.47 16.74 10.73
N MET A 50 -11.37 17.51 10.12
CA MET A 50 -11.25 17.91 8.73
C MET A 50 -10.09 18.89 8.53
N TYR A 51 -9.16 18.58 7.63
CA TYR A 51 -8.01 19.46 7.38
C TYR A 51 -8.42 20.81 6.79
N HIS A 52 -9.33 20.81 5.81
CA HIS A 52 -9.87 22.02 5.21
C HIS A 52 -11.16 21.71 4.41
N GLU A 53 -12.23 22.46 4.67
CA GLU A 53 -13.57 22.22 4.10
C GLU A 53 -13.60 22.19 2.56
N VAL A 54 -13.07 23.22 1.91
CA VAL A 54 -13.01 23.29 0.44
C VAL A 54 -12.29 22.08 -0.16
N LEU A 55 -11.18 21.65 0.46
CA LEU A 55 -10.39 20.54 -0.02
C LEU A 55 -11.10 19.21 0.23
N PHE A 56 -11.70 19.02 1.41
CA PHE A 56 -12.51 17.85 1.71
C PHE A 56 -13.67 17.69 0.73
N ASN A 57 -14.35 18.80 0.39
CA ASN A 57 -15.39 18.83 -0.63
C ASN A 57 -14.87 18.46 -2.02
N LYS A 58 -13.61 18.81 -2.37
CA LYS A 58 -12.96 18.28 -3.59
C LYS A 58 -12.74 16.76 -3.48
N GLY A 59 -12.34 16.26 -2.31
CA GLY A 59 -12.20 14.83 -2.03
C GLY A 59 -13.50 14.07 -2.21
N ARG A 60 -14.61 14.56 -1.66
CA ARG A 60 -15.96 14.00 -1.86
C ARG A 60 -16.38 13.95 -3.32
N LYS A 61 -15.96 14.93 -4.14
CA LYS A 61 -16.20 14.93 -5.58
C LYS A 61 -15.28 13.97 -6.34
N ALA A 62 -14.07 13.73 -5.84
CA ALA A 62 -13.10 12.82 -6.43
C ALA A 62 -13.37 11.35 -6.10
N ALA A 63 -13.83 11.05 -4.88
CA ALA A 63 -14.05 9.69 -4.39
C ALA A 63 -15.00 8.82 -5.24
N PRO A 64 -16.08 9.35 -5.86
CA PRO A 64 -16.91 8.61 -6.81
C PRO A 64 -16.17 8.16 -8.09
N HIS A 65 -15.04 8.79 -8.41
CA HIS A 65 -14.20 8.40 -9.55
C HIS A 65 -13.27 7.22 -9.23
N ARG A 66 -13.28 6.70 -8.00
CA ARG A 66 -12.66 5.41 -7.67
C ARG A 66 -13.28 4.31 -8.53
N ILE A 67 -12.44 3.44 -9.07
CA ILE A 67 -12.86 2.37 -9.98
C ILE A 67 -13.95 1.50 -9.33
N GLY A 68 -15.03 1.27 -10.09
CA GLY A 68 -16.13 0.40 -9.69
C GLY A 68 -16.94 0.90 -8.50
N LYS A 69 -16.84 2.19 -8.13
CA LYS A 69 -17.41 2.75 -6.89
C LYS A 69 -16.93 2.02 -5.62
N GLN A 70 -15.76 1.39 -5.68
CA GLN A 70 -15.21 0.67 -4.55
C GLN A 70 -14.54 1.64 -3.57
N SER A 71 -14.61 1.32 -2.28
CA SER A 71 -14.03 2.14 -1.22
C SER A 71 -12.63 1.66 -0.87
N TYR A 72 -11.65 2.52 -1.11
CA TYR A 72 -10.28 2.42 -0.64
C TYR A 72 -9.76 3.80 -0.19
N TRP A 73 -8.66 3.81 0.54
CA TRP A 73 -8.03 5.03 1.02
C TRP A 73 -7.43 5.82 -0.14
N MET A 74 -7.76 7.11 -0.22
CA MET A 74 -7.15 8.01 -1.20
C MET A 74 -5.63 8.11 -0.90
N PRO A 75 -4.77 8.27 -1.90
CA PRO A 75 -3.32 8.22 -1.69
C PRO A 75 -2.73 9.57 -1.27
N SER A 76 -3.32 10.68 -1.74
CA SER A 76 -2.79 12.02 -1.55
C SER A 76 -3.80 13.10 -1.89
N PHE A 77 -3.53 14.31 -1.39
CA PHE A 77 -4.19 15.53 -1.81
C PHE A 77 -3.17 16.68 -1.90
N SER A 78 -3.53 17.73 -2.62
CA SER A 78 -2.82 19.01 -2.65
C SER A 78 -3.83 20.16 -2.74
N SER A 79 -3.36 21.40 -2.88
CA SER A 79 -4.25 22.54 -3.11
C SER A 79 -5.14 22.40 -4.36
N SER A 80 -4.70 21.62 -5.35
CA SER A 80 -5.46 21.36 -6.58
C SER A 80 -6.62 20.38 -6.35
N GLY A 81 -6.45 19.38 -5.47
CA GLY A 81 -7.48 18.42 -5.10
C GLY A 81 -6.89 17.07 -4.65
N TYR A 82 -7.74 16.05 -4.62
CA TYR A 82 -7.34 14.68 -4.27
C TYR A 82 -6.91 13.89 -5.50
N SER A 83 -5.87 13.07 -5.33
CA SER A 83 -5.61 11.96 -6.24
C SER A 83 -6.58 10.82 -5.94
N TYR A 84 -6.99 10.08 -6.98
CA TYR A 84 -8.03 9.04 -6.88
C TYR A 84 -7.52 7.63 -7.21
N ARG A 85 -6.24 7.48 -7.61
CA ARG A 85 -5.68 6.16 -7.90
C ARG A 85 -5.48 5.38 -6.60
N PHE A 86 -5.75 4.09 -6.65
CA PHE A 86 -5.42 3.19 -5.55
C PHE A 86 -3.91 3.03 -5.44
N ASP A 87 -3.32 3.51 -4.35
CA ASP A 87 -1.94 3.20 -3.98
C ASP A 87 -1.95 1.96 -3.10
N ALA A 88 -1.34 0.88 -3.58
CA ALA A 88 -1.42 -0.40 -2.90
C ALA A 88 -0.67 -0.38 -1.57
N PHE A 89 0.52 0.25 -1.54
CA PHE A 89 1.33 0.21 -0.34
C PHE A 89 0.71 1.07 0.76
N ALA A 90 0.22 2.27 0.45
CA ALA A 90 -0.49 3.10 1.41
C ALA A 90 -1.69 2.37 2.03
N ASN A 91 -2.50 1.69 1.21
CA ASN A 91 -3.66 0.93 1.65
C ASN A 91 -3.29 -0.31 2.50
N VAL A 92 -2.18 -0.97 2.19
CA VAL A 92 -1.65 -2.07 3.03
C VAL A 92 -1.14 -1.52 4.37
N LEU A 93 -0.42 -0.40 4.37
CA LEU A 93 0.16 0.19 5.58
C LEU A 93 -0.90 0.70 6.55
N VAL A 94 -1.99 1.33 6.08
CA VAL A 94 -3.07 1.77 6.98
C VAL A 94 -3.79 0.59 7.65
N SER A 95 -3.87 -0.57 6.98
CA SER A 95 -4.37 -1.81 7.59
C SER A 95 -3.39 -2.35 8.64
N LEU A 96 -2.12 -2.49 8.23
CA LEU A 96 -1.05 -3.06 9.04
C LEU A 96 -0.78 -2.26 10.32
N PHE A 97 -0.84 -0.92 10.24
CA PHE A 97 -0.57 -0.01 11.36
C PHE A 97 -1.82 0.38 12.17
N ASP A 98 -2.91 -0.38 12.03
CA ASP A 98 -4.16 -0.21 12.78
C ASP A 98 -4.79 1.18 12.65
N VAL A 99 -4.62 1.80 11.48
CA VAL A 99 -5.35 3.02 11.12
C VAL A 99 -6.74 2.66 10.61
N ALA A 100 -6.85 1.60 9.80
CA ALA A 100 -8.11 1.13 9.26
C ALA A 100 -8.90 0.23 10.23
N ASN A 101 -10.22 0.39 10.23
CA ASN A 101 -11.16 -0.53 10.88
C ASN A 101 -11.46 -1.76 10.00
N ASP A 102 -12.24 -2.72 10.51
CA ASP A 102 -12.47 -3.99 9.85
C ASP A 102 -13.34 -3.89 8.58
N GLU A 103 -14.28 -2.95 8.54
CA GLU A 103 -15.07 -2.65 7.35
C GLU A 103 -14.18 -2.08 6.23
N GLN A 104 -13.30 -1.13 6.56
CA GLN A 104 -12.33 -0.52 5.66
C GLN A 104 -11.35 -1.56 5.12
N ARG A 105 -10.81 -2.41 5.99
CA ARG A 105 -9.94 -3.53 5.62
C ARG A 105 -10.63 -4.48 4.65
N SER A 106 -11.86 -4.84 4.92
CA SER A 106 -12.64 -5.77 4.08
C SER A 106 -12.93 -5.18 2.70
N ALA A 107 -13.24 -3.88 2.62
CA ALA A 107 -13.43 -3.18 1.36
C ALA A 107 -12.14 -3.12 0.53
N VAL A 108 -11.00 -2.81 1.17
CA VAL A 108 -9.68 -2.80 0.52
C VAL A 108 -9.26 -4.19 0.06
N ASP A 109 -9.42 -5.22 0.90
CA ASP A 109 -9.11 -6.62 0.53
C ASP A 109 -9.90 -7.05 -0.72
N LYS A 110 -11.18 -6.69 -0.79
CA LYS A 110 -12.04 -6.95 -1.96
C LYS A 110 -11.52 -6.24 -3.20
N PHE A 111 -11.07 -4.99 -3.06
CA PHE A 111 -10.49 -4.24 -4.17
C PHE A 111 -9.16 -4.83 -4.64
N ILE A 112 -8.26 -5.19 -3.71
CA ILE A 112 -6.98 -5.84 -4.02
C ILE A 112 -7.23 -7.13 -4.82
N LYS A 113 -8.18 -7.96 -4.40
CA LYS A 113 -8.57 -9.17 -5.14
C LYS A 113 -9.07 -8.86 -6.56
N HIS A 114 -9.76 -7.75 -6.77
CA HIS A 114 -10.25 -7.37 -8.09
C HIS A 114 -9.14 -6.91 -9.05
N VAL A 115 -8.07 -6.29 -8.54
CA VAL A 115 -6.99 -5.74 -9.37
C VAL A 115 -5.79 -6.66 -9.53
N CYS A 116 -5.66 -7.69 -8.69
CA CYS A 116 -4.58 -8.69 -8.80
C CYS A 116 -4.85 -9.71 -9.90
N HIS A 117 -3.79 -10.23 -10.51
CA HIS A 117 -3.85 -11.33 -11.46
C HIS A 117 -4.05 -12.67 -10.73
N ASP A 118 -4.94 -13.52 -11.24
CA ASP A 118 -5.20 -14.84 -10.66
C ASP A 118 -3.97 -15.77 -10.75
N ASP A 119 -3.23 -15.71 -11.87
CA ASP A 119 -2.05 -16.55 -12.11
C ASP A 119 -0.83 -16.13 -11.27
N MET A 120 -0.74 -14.84 -10.93
CA MET A 120 0.35 -14.26 -10.16
C MET A 120 -0.21 -13.18 -9.23
N PRO A 121 -0.74 -13.58 -8.05
CA PRO A 121 -1.35 -12.66 -7.10
C PRO A 121 -0.27 -11.83 -6.40
N VAL A 122 0.19 -10.79 -7.09
CA VAL A 122 1.18 -9.82 -6.65
C VAL A 122 0.60 -8.44 -6.84
N LEU A 123 0.69 -7.59 -5.82
CA LEU A 123 0.05 -6.28 -5.80
C LEU A 123 0.73 -5.31 -6.78
N PRO A 124 -0.03 -4.52 -7.54
CA PRO A 124 0.52 -3.43 -8.35
C PRO A 124 1.01 -2.28 -7.45
N ALA A 125 1.92 -1.44 -7.94
CA ALA A 125 2.30 -0.20 -7.23
C ALA A 125 1.07 0.72 -7.03
N PHE A 126 0.34 0.97 -8.11
CA PHE A 126 -0.96 1.61 -8.04
C PHE A 126 -1.89 1.14 -9.17
N HIS A 127 -3.19 1.41 -9.03
CA HIS A 127 -4.21 1.12 -10.03
C HIS A 127 -5.27 2.24 -10.14
N PRO A 128 -5.76 2.59 -11.35
CA PRO A 128 -5.33 2.13 -12.66
C PRO A 128 -4.00 2.76 -13.07
N VAL A 129 -3.33 2.13 -14.04
CA VAL A 129 -2.13 2.69 -14.67
C VAL A 129 -2.45 3.99 -15.41
N ILE A 130 -1.49 4.90 -15.47
CA ILE A 130 -1.53 6.11 -16.28
C ILE A 130 -1.26 5.72 -17.73
N GLN A 131 -2.25 5.89 -18.59
CA GLN A 131 -2.16 5.68 -20.04
C GLN A 131 -1.58 6.90 -20.74
N GLN A 132 -1.04 6.72 -21.95
CA GLN A 132 -0.43 7.82 -22.71
C GLN A 132 -1.40 8.97 -23.04
N MET A 133 -2.69 8.65 -23.13
CA MET A 133 -3.76 9.60 -23.41
C MET A 133 -4.29 10.32 -22.16
N ASP A 134 -3.88 9.89 -20.96
CA ASP A 134 -4.30 10.52 -19.72
C ASP A 134 -3.62 11.89 -19.56
N LYS A 135 -4.32 12.84 -18.96
CA LYS A 135 -3.77 14.17 -18.67
C LYS A 135 -2.48 14.06 -17.84
N ASP A 136 -2.48 13.14 -16.88
CA ASP A 136 -1.37 12.89 -15.94
C ASP A 136 -0.12 12.32 -16.62
N TRP A 137 -0.22 11.83 -17.87
CA TRP A 137 0.93 11.32 -18.62
C TRP A 137 1.98 12.39 -18.90
N LYS A 138 1.56 13.64 -19.09
CA LYS A 138 2.49 14.75 -19.33
C LYS A 138 3.37 15.00 -18.12
N GLU A 139 2.78 14.98 -16.93
CA GLU A 139 3.50 15.13 -15.66
C GLU A 139 4.40 13.93 -15.40
N LEU A 140 3.90 12.71 -15.61
CA LEU A 140 4.70 11.49 -15.45
C LEU A 140 5.94 11.48 -16.36
N LYS A 141 5.80 11.93 -17.60
CA LYS A 141 6.91 11.97 -18.58
C LYS A 141 8.01 12.96 -18.21
N VAL A 142 7.80 13.93 -17.34
CA VAL A 142 8.88 14.84 -16.91
C VAL A 142 9.53 14.41 -15.60
N MET A 143 9.00 13.38 -14.95
CA MET A 143 9.54 12.83 -13.70
C MET A 143 10.47 11.63 -13.93
N PHE A 144 11.64 11.86 -14.55
CA PHE A 144 12.71 10.87 -14.62
C PHE A 144 14.09 11.52 -14.66
N SER A 145 15.10 10.86 -14.06
CA SER A 145 16.46 11.40 -13.98
C SER A 145 17.31 11.11 -15.22
N TYR A 146 17.09 9.99 -15.90
CA TYR A 146 17.92 9.56 -17.04
C TYR A 146 17.10 9.01 -18.21
N THR A 147 16.28 7.99 -17.95
CA THR A 147 15.41 7.36 -18.95
C THR A 147 14.02 7.12 -18.38
N PHE A 148 13.00 7.27 -19.22
CA PHE A 148 11.61 7.06 -18.83
C PHE A 148 11.30 5.56 -18.65
N LYS A 149 11.08 5.14 -17.39
CA LYS A 149 10.82 3.73 -17.01
C LYS A 149 9.35 3.43 -16.64
N ASN A 150 8.49 4.44 -16.62
CA ASN A 150 7.11 4.35 -16.08
C ASN A 150 6.05 4.20 -17.19
N LYS A 151 6.29 3.35 -18.18
CA LYS A 151 5.26 3.00 -19.17
C LYS A 151 4.09 2.28 -18.47
N PRO A 152 2.88 2.25 -19.06
CA PRO A 152 1.75 1.56 -18.44
C PRO A 152 2.12 0.12 -18.08
N TYR A 153 1.82 -0.27 -16.84
CA TYR A 153 2.13 -1.58 -16.23
C TYR A 153 3.62 -1.83 -15.95
N GLU A 154 4.49 -0.84 -16.08
CA GLU A 154 5.92 -0.94 -15.76
C GLU A 154 6.26 -0.13 -14.52
N PHE A 155 7.20 -0.65 -13.72
CA PHE A 155 7.79 0.02 -12.56
C PHE A 155 6.72 0.62 -11.62
N HIS A 156 6.77 1.93 -11.36
CA HIS A 156 5.80 2.59 -10.48
C HIS A 156 4.42 2.73 -11.15
N ASN A 157 4.32 2.71 -12.48
CA ASN A 157 3.06 2.86 -13.20
C ASN A 157 2.29 1.53 -13.29
N GLY A 158 2.02 0.93 -12.12
CA GLY A 158 1.30 -0.32 -11.95
C GLY A 158 2.06 -1.59 -12.37
N GLY A 159 3.39 -1.58 -12.30
CA GLY A 159 4.15 -2.82 -12.16
C GLY A 159 3.77 -3.53 -10.87
N LEU A 160 3.93 -4.86 -10.80
CA LEU A 160 3.65 -5.69 -9.63
C LEU A 160 4.90 -5.83 -8.76
N TRP A 161 4.74 -5.74 -7.44
CA TRP A 161 5.85 -5.68 -6.51
C TRP A 161 5.74 -6.76 -5.43
N SER A 162 6.71 -7.68 -5.42
CA SER A 162 6.85 -8.70 -4.36
C SER A 162 6.96 -8.04 -2.98
N MET A 163 7.73 -6.94 -2.86
CA MET A 163 7.89 -6.20 -1.61
C MET A 163 6.55 -5.78 -1.00
N ILE A 164 5.70 -5.05 -1.76
CA ILE A 164 4.38 -4.61 -1.28
C ILE A 164 3.51 -5.81 -0.89
N THR A 165 3.56 -6.86 -1.70
CA THR A 165 2.81 -8.10 -1.46
C THR A 165 3.25 -8.78 -0.17
N GLY A 166 4.54 -8.76 0.18
CA GLY A 166 5.05 -9.32 1.44
C GLY A 166 4.48 -8.62 2.68
N PHE A 167 4.38 -7.28 2.65
CA PHE A 167 3.70 -6.53 3.71
C PHE A 167 2.22 -6.90 3.82
N TYR A 168 1.55 -7.10 2.68
CA TYR A 168 0.15 -7.51 2.67
C TYR A 168 -0.06 -8.93 3.20
N VAL A 169 0.83 -9.88 2.88
CA VAL A 169 0.83 -11.22 3.46
C VAL A 169 0.95 -11.16 4.98
N ALA A 170 1.86 -10.32 5.50
CA ALA A 170 2.02 -10.14 6.94
C ALA A 170 0.78 -9.54 7.61
N ASP A 171 0.17 -8.52 6.99
CA ASP A 171 -1.09 -7.94 7.46
C ASP A 171 -2.23 -8.98 7.48
N LEU A 172 -2.39 -9.75 6.41
CA LEU A 172 -3.39 -10.81 6.33
C LEU A 172 -3.19 -11.88 7.41
N ALA A 173 -1.95 -12.36 7.59
CA ALA A 173 -1.62 -13.36 8.60
C ALA A 173 -1.90 -12.85 10.02
N ARG A 174 -1.50 -11.60 10.32
CA ARG A 174 -1.79 -10.92 11.60
C ARG A 174 -3.30 -10.84 11.88
N ARG A 175 -4.10 -10.60 10.84
CA ARG A 175 -5.58 -10.57 10.91
C ARG A 175 -6.22 -11.97 10.85
N GLY A 176 -5.44 -13.04 10.93
CA GLY A 176 -5.93 -14.43 10.88
C GLY A 176 -6.40 -14.93 9.51
N LYS A 177 -6.22 -14.14 8.43
CA LYS A 177 -6.60 -14.49 7.05
C LYS A 177 -5.55 -15.38 6.38
N MET A 178 -5.31 -16.55 6.98
CA MET A 178 -4.22 -17.44 6.61
C MET A 178 -4.33 -18.02 5.20
N LYS A 179 -5.55 -18.23 4.70
CA LYS A 179 -5.77 -18.78 3.35
C LYS A 179 -5.36 -17.76 2.28
N GLU A 180 -5.78 -16.52 2.46
CA GLU A 180 -5.43 -15.39 1.61
C GLU A 180 -3.94 -15.10 1.68
N ALA A 181 -3.36 -15.06 2.89
CA ALA A 181 -1.93 -14.86 3.09
C ALA A 181 -1.08 -15.90 2.32
N LYS A 182 -1.46 -17.19 2.39
CA LYS A 182 -0.81 -18.26 1.61
C LYS A 182 -0.95 -18.07 0.10
N HIS A 183 -2.10 -17.60 -0.36
CA HIS A 183 -2.34 -17.35 -1.78
C HIS A 183 -1.40 -16.25 -2.33
N TYR A 184 -1.28 -15.12 -1.64
CA TYR A 184 -0.38 -14.04 -2.04
C TYR A 184 1.10 -14.42 -1.88
N LEU A 185 1.48 -15.18 -0.84
CA LEU A 185 2.84 -15.70 -0.72
C LEU A 185 3.22 -16.62 -1.89
N LYS A 186 2.29 -17.47 -2.35
CA LYS A 186 2.51 -18.26 -3.55
C LYS A 186 2.79 -17.36 -4.77
N GLY A 187 2.06 -16.25 -4.91
CA GLY A 187 2.32 -15.26 -5.95
C GLY A 187 3.72 -14.67 -5.89
N ILE A 188 4.21 -14.35 -4.69
CA ILE A 188 5.59 -13.88 -4.48
C ILE A 188 6.60 -14.94 -4.94
N HIS A 189 6.41 -16.22 -4.60
CA HIS A 189 7.29 -17.29 -5.04
C HIS A 189 7.27 -17.45 -6.57
N THR A 190 6.08 -17.43 -7.20
CA THR A 190 5.96 -17.48 -8.66
C THR A 190 6.70 -16.31 -9.33
N ALA A 191 6.56 -15.09 -8.80
CA ALA A 191 7.25 -13.91 -9.32
C ALA A 191 8.77 -14.02 -9.14
N ASN A 192 9.23 -14.48 -7.98
CA ASN A 192 10.65 -14.65 -7.68
C ASN A 192 11.31 -15.75 -8.54
N ALA A 193 10.53 -16.76 -8.97
CA ALA A 193 10.98 -17.85 -9.83
C ALA A 193 11.08 -17.48 -11.32
N LEU A 194 10.65 -16.28 -11.74
CA LEU A 194 10.77 -15.84 -13.13
C LEU A 194 12.24 -15.79 -13.56
N THR A 195 12.54 -16.35 -14.73
CA THR A 195 13.88 -16.37 -15.30
C THR A 195 14.38 -14.97 -15.64
N MET A 196 15.59 -14.63 -15.20
CA MET A 196 16.32 -13.42 -15.57
C MET A 196 17.80 -13.77 -15.70
N GLU A 197 18.51 -13.13 -16.63
CA GLU A 197 19.95 -13.38 -16.85
C GLU A 197 20.28 -14.88 -17.03
N ASP A 198 19.40 -15.61 -17.72
CA ASP A 198 19.47 -17.06 -17.96
C ASP A 198 19.48 -17.95 -16.69
N GLU A 199 19.20 -17.39 -15.51
CA GLU A 199 19.13 -18.10 -14.23
C GLU A 199 17.68 -18.39 -13.82
N GLU A 200 17.44 -19.58 -13.28
CA GLU A 200 16.21 -19.91 -12.56
C GLU A 200 16.20 -19.16 -11.22
N TRP A 201 15.07 -18.56 -10.84
CA TRP A 201 14.95 -17.63 -9.71
C TRP A 201 15.60 -16.25 -9.91
N GLY A 202 14.96 -15.41 -10.72
CA GLY A 202 15.45 -14.06 -11.02
C GLY A 202 15.31 -13.03 -9.90
N PHE A 203 14.40 -13.23 -8.95
CA PHE A 203 14.02 -12.23 -7.92
C PHE A 203 13.89 -10.81 -8.51
N PRO A 204 13.00 -10.62 -9.49
CA PRO A 204 12.90 -9.36 -10.20
C PRO A 204 12.56 -8.21 -9.26
N GLU A 205 13.07 -7.02 -9.58
CA GLU A 205 12.73 -5.79 -8.88
C GLU A 205 11.22 -5.51 -8.90
N PHE A 206 10.60 -5.69 -10.08
CA PHE A 206 9.16 -5.67 -10.29
C PHE A 206 8.77 -6.63 -11.42
N VAL A 207 7.50 -6.99 -11.50
CA VAL A 207 6.93 -7.75 -12.62
C VAL A 207 6.02 -6.85 -13.44
N HIS A 208 6.05 -6.94 -14.76
CA HIS A 208 5.17 -6.15 -15.61
C HIS A 208 3.70 -6.50 -15.34
N GLY A 209 2.89 -5.49 -15.00
CA GLY A 209 1.50 -5.61 -14.54
C GLY A 209 0.60 -6.48 -15.41
N LYS A 210 0.67 -6.35 -16.74
CA LYS A 210 -0.16 -7.13 -17.68
C LYS A 210 0.52 -8.36 -18.29
N LYS A 211 1.79 -8.26 -18.67
CA LYS A 211 2.52 -9.32 -19.39
C LYS A 211 3.10 -10.39 -18.47
N LEU A 212 3.17 -10.10 -17.17
CA LEU A 212 3.76 -10.98 -16.15
C LEU A 212 5.23 -11.36 -16.43
N THR A 213 5.96 -10.49 -17.14
CA THR A 213 7.39 -10.65 -17.40
C THR A 213 8.21 -9.91 -16.34
N PRO A 214 9.38 -10.45 -15.94
CA PRO A 214 10.24 -9.77 -14.97
C PRO A 214 10.80 -8.46 -15.54
N GLY A 215 11.10 -7.50 -14.66
CA GLY A 215 11.69 -6.23 -15.02
C GLY A 215 12.50 -5.60 -13.89
N GLY A 216 13.30 -4.60 -14.25
CA GLY A 216 14.18 -3.90 -13.33
C GLY A 216 15.44 -4.71 -13.01
N THR A 217 15.96 -4.55 -11.79
CA THR A 217 17.20 -5.20 -11.34
C THR A 217 17.01 -6.69 -10.99
N TYR A 218 17.94 -7.53 -11.47
CA TYR A 218 18.09 -8.94 -11.11
C TYR A 218 18.55 -9.12 -9.65
N CYS A 219 18.16 -10.22 -8.98
CA CYS A 219 18.55 -10.54 -7.60
C CYS A 219 18.19 -9.44 -6.59
N GLN A 220 16.98 -8.89 -6.70
CA GLN A 220 16.59 -7.78 -5.84
C GLN A 220 16.29 -8.24 -4.41
N GLY A 221 17.02 -7.66 -3.45
CA GLY A 221 16.98 -8.07 -2.04
C GLY A 221 15.60 -7.93 -1.41
N TRP A 222 14.82 -6.91 -1.76
CA TRP A 222 13.46 -6.75 -1.23
C TRP A 222 12.48 -7.81 -1.77
N SER A 223 12.74 -8.38 -2.94
CA SER A 223 11.88 -9.41 -3.54
C SER A 223 12.11 -10.74 -2.84
N ALA A 224 13.37 -11.05 -2.50
CA ALA A 224 13.71 -12.16 -1.61
C ALA A 224 13.16 -11.94 -0.19
N ALA A 225 13.35 -10.74 0.38
CA ALA A 225 12.87 -10.41 1.72
C ALA A 225 11.35 -10.57 1.86
N ALA A 226 10.57 -10.23 0.82
CA ALA A 226 9.13 -10.42 0.82
C ALA A 226 8.70 -11.88 1.03
N ALA A 227 9.43 -12.84 0.43
CA ALA A 227 9.18 -14.26 0.64
C ALA A 227 9.49 -14.68 2.09
N ILE A 228 10.58 -14.17 2.65
CA ILE A 228 10.98 -14.42 4.04
C ILE A 228 9.93 -13.84 5.00
N ILE A 229 9.55 -12.57 4.82
CA ILE A 229 8.51 -11.90 5.61
C ILE A 229 7.22 -12.73 5.59
N GLY A 230 6.75 -13.11 4.41
CA GLY A 230 5.51 -13.89 4.28
C GLY A 230 5.61 -15.27 4.92
N HIS A 231 6.76 -15.94 4.82
CA HIS A 231 7.00 -17.23 5.47
C HIS A 231 6.88 -17.13 6.99
N HIS A 232 7.62 -16.21 7.62
CA HIS A 232 7.61 -16.03 9.07
C HIS A 232 6.24 -15.55 9.58
N ALA A 233 5.58 -14.64 8.86
CA ALA A 233 4.24 -14.20 9.21
C ALA A 233 3.21 -15.35 9.23
N LEU A 234 3.31 -16.31 8.30
CA LEU A 234 2.45 -17.50 8.29
C LEU A 234 2.74 -18.49 9.42
N GLN A 235 3.91 -18.42 10.05
CA GLN A 235 4.24 -19.17 11.27
C GLN A 235 3.75 -18.46 12.54
N GLY A 236 3.10 -17.30 12.41
CA GLY A 236 2.61 -16.50 13.53
C GLY A 236 3.64 -15.53 14.10
N GLU A 237 4.79 -15.36 13.46
CA GLU A 237 5.78 -14.37 13.89
C GLU A 237 5.32 -12.95 13.54
N GLN A 238 5.51 -12.02 14.48
CA GLN A 238 5.25 -10.61 14.26
C GLN A 238 6.47 -9.96 13.59
N VAL A 239 6.51 -10.03 12.26
CA VAL A 239 7.65 -9.55 11.46
C VAL A 239 7.78 -8.01 11.50
N PHE A 240 6.69 -7.31 11.77
CA PHE A 240 6.68 -5.87 12.00
C PHE A 240 6.42 -5.60 13.47
N GLY A 241 7.28 -4.77 14.09
CA GLY A 241 7.11 -4.29 15.46
C GLY A 241 5.92 -3.33 15.52
N LEU A 242 4.75 -3.90 15.82
CA LEU A 242 3.47 -3.20 15.86
C LEU A 242 2.89 -3.14 17.28
N ASN A 243 3.36 -4.01 18.17
CA ASN A 243 2.67 -4.27 19.43
C ASN A 243 2.96 -3.25 20.52
N GLU A 244 1.85 -2.88 21.16
CA GLU A 244 1.68 -2.11 22.39
C GLU A 244 1.55 -3.04 23.60
N GLU A 245 2.43 -4.04 23.73
CA GLU A 245 2.57 -4.79 25.00
C GLU A 245 3.56 -4.10 25.92
#